data_AF-A3DE55-F1
#
_entry.id   AF-A3DE55-F1
#
_cell.length_a   1.000
_cell.length_b   1.000
_cell.length_c   1.000
_cell.angle_alpha   90.00
_cell.angle_beta   90.00
_cell.angle_gamma   90.00
#
_symmetry.space_group_name_H-M   'P 1'
#
loop_
_entity.id
_entity.type
_entity.pdbx_description
1 polymer ?
#
loop_
_entity_poly.entity_id
_entity_poly.type
_entity_poly.pdbx_seq_one_letter_code
_entity_poly.pdbx_strand_id
1 'polypeptide(L)' 'MRAENVIGFTLKEARNMLNDAGEKIASVKLTSPPKAELTDIDDYCRVIKAIDKGEEGIELIVCKPL' A
#
# COMPACT_ATOMS: atom_id res chain seq x y z
N MET A 1 -4.01 8.15 -11.94
CA MET A 1 -3.19 6.94 -12.22
C MET A 1 -4.04 5.72 -11.85
N ARG A 2 -3.79 4.49 -12.33
CA ARG A 2 -4.58 3.34 -11.83
C ARG A 2 -3.94 2.78 -10.57
N ALA A 3 -4.75 2.46 -9.55
CA ALA A 3 -4.29 1.89 -8.28
C ALA A 3 -3.47 0.59 -8.48
N GLU A 4 -3.82 -0.22 -9.48
CA GLU A 4 -3.10 -1.46 -9.82
C GLU A 4 -1.63 -1.25 -10.23
N ASN A 5 -1.26 -0.03 -10.66
CA ASN A 5 0.09 0.25 -11.14
C ASN A 5 1.16 0.22 -10.04
N VAL A 6 0.76 0.33 -8.76
CA VAL A 6 1.72 0.26 -7.64
C VAL A 6 1.89 -1.16 -7.09
N ILE A 7 1.19 -2.16 -7.64
CA ILE A 7 1.35 -3.56 -7.25
C ILE A 7 2.75 -4.05 -7.65
N GLY A 8 3.44 -4.74 -6.74
CA GLY A 8 4.80 -5.25 -6.91
C GLY A 8 5.90 -4.30 -6.42
N PHE A 9 5.59 -3.02 -6.21
CA PHE A 9 6.51 -2.05 -5.63
C PHE A 9 6.56 -2.14 -4.11
N THR A 10 7.61 -1.55 -3.52
CA THR A 10 7.66 -1.33 -2.07
C THR A 10 6.64 -0.29 -1.64
N LEU A 11 6.25 -0.31 -0.37
CA LEU A 11 5.29 0.65 0.19
C LEU A 11 5.81 2.09 0.05
N LYS A 12 7.12 2.29 0.22
CA LYS A 12 7.77 3.59 -0.02
C LYS A 12 7.63 4.07 -1.45
N GLU A 13 7.94 3.22 -2.42
CA GLU A 13 7.79 3.55 -3.84
C GLU A 13 6.34 3.82 -4.20
N ALA A 14 5.41 2.97 -3.75
CA ALA A 14 3.99 3.15 -3.96
C ALA A 14 3.48 4.47 -3.38
N ARG A 15 3.92 4.86 -2.18
CA ARG A 15 3.59 6.17 -1.57
C ARG A 15 4.06 7.32 -2.42
N ASN A 16 5.29 7.28 -2.91
CA ASN A 16 5.84 8.32 -3.77
C ASN A 16 5.05 8.42 -5.08
N MET A 17 4.83 7.30 -5.76
CA MET A 17 4.10 7.26 -7.03
C MET A 17 2.66 7.78 -6.90
N LEU A 18 1.96 7.41 -5.83
CA LEU A 18 0.59 7.89 -5.59
C LEU A 18 0.58 9.39 -5.26
N ASN A 19 1.52 9.86 -4.44
CA ASN A 19 1.64 11.28 -4.10
C ASN A 19 1.99 12.13 -5.33
N ASP A 20 2.92 11.68 -6.17
CA ASP A 20 3.30 12.34 -7.43
C ASP A 20 2.13 12.39 -8.41
N ALA A 21 1.21 11.42 -8.35
CA ALA A 21 -0.02 11.38 -9.14
C ALA A 21 -1.18 12.19 -8.54
N GLY A 22 -1.02 12.77 -7.35
CA GLY A 22 -2.08 13.49 -6.62
C GLY A 22 -3.14 12.57 -6.00
N GLU A 23 -2.86 11.27 -5.90
CA GLU A 23 -3.77 10.26 -5.36
C GLU A 23 -3.65 10.20 -3.83
N LYS A 24 -4.78 10.02 -3.15
CA LYS A 24 -4.82 9.89 -1.69
C LYS A 24 -4.71 8.43 -1.28
N ILE A 25 -3.95 8.13 -0.22
CA ILE A 25 -3.92 6.79 0.39
C ILE A 25 -4.94 6.76 1.53
N ALA A 26 -5.92 5.87 1.44
CA ALA A 26 -6.97 5.69 2.44
C ALA A 26 -6.46 4.89 3.65
N SER A 27 -5.82 3.74 3.39
CA SER A 27 -5.28 2.88 4.43
C SER A 27 -4.22 1.92 3.87
N VAL A 28 -3.40 1.36 4.77
CA VAL A 28 -2.41 0.32 4.44
C VAL A 28 -2.63 -0.88 5.36
N LYS A 29 -2.79 -2.08 4.81
CA LYS A 29 -3.06 -3.32 5.54
C LYS A 29 -2.00 -4.37 5.26
N LEU A 30 -1.47 -5.02 6.29
CA LEU A 30 -0.53 -6.15 6.16
C LEU A 30 -1.32 -7.47 6.06
N THR A 31 -0.96 -8.38 5.14
CA THR A 31 -1.64 -9.68 4.99
C THR A 31 -1.00 -10.87 5.70
N SER A 32 0.04 -10.67 6.50
CA SER A 32 0.68 -11.75 7.24
C SER A 32 0.01 -11.96 8.61
N PRO A 33 -0.27 -13.21 9.04
CA PRO A 33 -0.61 -13.51 10.42
C PRO A 33 0.67 -13.54 11.30
N PRO A 34 0.62 -13.16 12.59
CA PRO A 34 -0.52 -12.65 13.36
C PRO A 34 -0.74 -11.17 13.06
N LYS A 35 -1.79 -10.57 13.64
CA LYS A 35 -2.10 -9.14 13.64
C LYS A 35 -0.91 -8.33 14.15
N ALA A 36 0.13 -8.19 13.34
CA ALA A 36 1.26 -7.36 13.62
C ALA A 36 0.68 -5.95 13.70
N GLU A 37 0.80 -5.33 14.86
CA GLU A 37 0.30 -3.98 15.10
C GLU A 37 0.86 -3.05 14.01
N LEU A 38 0.18 -1.94 13.71
CA LEU A 38 0.58 -0.99 12.65
C LEU A 38 2.07 -0.60 12.69
N THR A 39 2.72 -0.77 13.85
CA THR A 39 4.16 -0.69 14.13
C THR A 39 5.05 -1.58 13.24
N ASP A 40 4.52 -2.65 12.64
CA ASP A 40 5.25 -3.59 11.80
C ASP A 40 5.18 -3.27 10.30
N ILE A 41 4.38 -2.29 9.88
CA ILE A 41 4.31 -1.89 8.47
C ILE A 41 5.55 -1.05 8.15
N ASP A 42 6.56 -1.71 7.59
CA ASP A 42 7.78 -1.06 7.13
C ASP A 42 7.66 -0.60 5.68
N ASP A 43 8.42 0.44 5.32
CA ASP A 43 8.57 0.96 3.96
C ASP A 43 9.06 -0.09 2.95
N TYR A 44 9.74 -1.14 3.41
CA TYR A 44 10.19 -2.29 2.60
C TYR A 44 9.10 -3.34 2.31
N CYS A 45 7.89 -3.22 2.89
CA CYS A 45 6.79 -4.12 2.57
C CYS A 45 6.42 -3.99 1.08
N ARG A 46 6.11 -5.10 0.41
CA ARG A 46 5.66 -5.08 -0.98
C ARG A 46 4.14 -4.94 -1.07
N VAL A 47 3.66 -4.06 -1.94
CA VAL A 47 2.26 -3.95 -2.29
C VAL A 47 1.86 -5.17 -3.11
N ILE A 48 0.91 -5.95 -2.61
CA ILE A 48 0.39 -7.13 -3.29
C ILE A 48 -1.01 -6.89 -3.87
N LYS A 49 -1.72 -5.87 -3.37
CA LYS A 49 -3.02 -5.46 -3.89
C LYS A 49 -3.27 -3.99 -3.59
N ALA A 50 -3.91 -3.29 -4.52
CA ALA A 50 -4.36 -1.93 -4.37
C ALA A 50 -5.85 -1.86 -4.74
N ILE A 51 -6.64 -1.21 -3.90
CA ILE A 51 -8.10 -1.11 -4.05
C ILE A 51 -8.45 0.37 -4.06
N ASP A 52 -8.99 0.83 -5.18
CA ASP A 52 -9.54 2.18 -5.28
C ASP A 52 -10.89 2.25 -4.52
N LYS A 53 -11.00 3.19 -3.58
CA LYS A 53 -12.22 3.45 -2.79
C LYS A 53 -12.89 4.77 -3.21
N GLY A 54 -12.49 5.37 -4.33
CA GLY A 54 -13.02 6.65 -4.80
C GLY A 54 -12.58 7.81 -3.88
N GLU A 55 -13.54 8.51 -3.27
CA GLU A 55 -13.27 9.71 -2.44
C GLU A 55 -12.42 9.42 -1.20
N GLU A 56 -12.47 8.19 -0.67
CA GLU A 56 -11.63 7.79 0.47
C GLU A 56 -10.14 7.67 0.07
N GLY A 57 -9.87 7.43 -1.21
CA GLY A 57 -8.54 7.19 -1.77
C GLY A 57 -8.26 5.70 -2.01
N ILE A 58 -6.98 5.33 -2.02
CA ILE A 58 -6.52 4.00 -2.35
C ILE A 58 -6.15 3.23 -1.08
N GLU A 59 -6.76 2.05 -0.90
CA GLU A 59 -6.39 1.09 0.12
C GLU A 59 -5.27 0.18 -0.43
N LEU A 60 -4.12 0.17 0.25
CA LEU A 60 -2.98 -0.66 -0.09
C LEU A 60 -2.93 -1.88 0.81
N ILE A 61 -2.70 -3.03 0.21
CA ILE A 61 -2.48 -4.29 0.91
C ILE A 61 -1.05 -4.71 0.64
N VAL A 62 -0.28 -4.88 1.71
CA VAL A 62 1.15 -5.14 1.69
C VAL A 62 1.51 -6.45 2.39
N CYS A 63 2.66 -6.99 2.04
CA CYS A 63 3.25 -8.17 2.67
C CYS A 63 4.73 -7.92 2.95
N LYS A 64 5.25 -8.43 4.08
CA LYS A 64 6.69 -8.44 4.33
C LYS A 64 7.34 -9.50 3.43
N PRO A 65 8.35 -9.15 2.63
CA PRO A 65 9.17 -10.16 1.98
C PRO A 65 9.90 -10.97 3.08
N LEU A 66 9.78 -12.30 3.00
CA LEU A 66 10.47 -13.25 3.88
C LEU A 66 11.99 -13.17 3.72
#